data_AF-A0AA94JRQ7-F1
#
_entry.id   AF-A0AA94JRQ7-F1
#
_cell.length_a   1.000
_cell.length_b   1.000
_cell.length_c   1.000
_cell.angle_alpha   90.00
_cell.angle_beta   90.00
_cell.angle_gamma   90.00
#
_symmetry.space_group_name_H-M   'P 1'
#
loop_
_entity.id
_entity.type
_entity.pdbx_description
1 polymer ?
#
loop_
_entity_poly.entity_id
_entity_poly.type
_entity_poly.pdbx_seq_one_letter_code
_entity_poly.pdbx_strand_id
1 'polypeptide(L)' 'MTIKFNKSEKFVNAKKAFVASLTNSELSEEKREKIVSDYVQALSDDVVTTI' A
#
# COMPACT_ATOMS: atom_id res chain seq x y z
N MET A 1 4.04 -22.62 9.71
CA MET A 1 2.86 -21.87 9.26
C MET A 1 3.19 -21.24 7.93
N THR A 2 2.51 -21.61 6.85
CA THR A 2 2.65 -20.91 5.57
C THR A 2 1.72 -19.71 5.62
N ILE A 3 2.30 -18.52 5.84
CA ILE A 3 1.57 -17.25 5.76
C ILE A 3 1.14 -17.09 4.31
N LYS A 4 -0.12 -17.41 4.00
CA LYS A 4 -0.73 -17.10 2.71
C LYS A 4 -1.22 -15.67 2.80
N PHE A 5 -0.44 -14.73 2.29
CA PHE A 5 -0.88 -13.37 2.03
C PHE A 5 -2.06 -13.44 1.06
N ASN A 6 -3.29 -13.36 1.57
CA ASN A 6 -4.46 -13.25 0.74
C ASN A 6 -4.55 -11.79 0.28
N LYS A 7 -3.63 -11.40 -0.62
CA LYS A 7 -3.43 -10.00 -1.04
C LYS A 7 -4.77 -9.39 -1.41
N SER A 8 -5.31 -8.57 -0.52
CA SER A 8 -6.57 -7.88 -0.77
C SER A 8 -6.44 -7.00 -2.01
N GLU A 9 -7.52 -6.81 -2.78
CA GLU A 9 -7.52 -5.87 -3.90
C GLU A 9 -7.08 -4.46 -3.47
N LYS A 10 -7.39 -4.08 -2.22
CA LYS A 10 -6.92 -2.85 -1.58
C LYS A 10 -5.40 -2.77 -1.50
N PHE A 11 -4.74 -3.84 -1.03
CA PHE A 11 -3.27 -3.91 -0.98
C PHE A 11 -2.64 -3.81 -2.38
N VAL A 12 -3.20 -4.51 -3.37
CA VAL A 12 -2.67 -4.48 -4.75
C VAL A 12 -2.78 -3.08 -5.35
N ASN A 13 -3.90 -2.39 -5.12
CA ASN A 13 -4.13 -1.03 -5.60
C ASN A 13 -3.23 0.00 -4.89
N ALA A 14 -3.09 -0.09 -3.56
CA ALA A 14 -2.21 0.79 -2.80
C ALA A 14 -0.73 0.59 -3.19
N LYS A 15 -0.30 -0.65 -3.42
CA LYS A 15 1.06 -0.95 -3.93
C LYS A 15 1.32 -0.29 -5.29
N LYS A 16 0.36 -0.38 -6.22
CA LYS A 16 0.50 0.25 -7.55
C LYS A 16 0.60 1.77 -7.45
N ALA A 17 -0.23 2.39 -6.62
CA ALA A 17 -0.19 3.84 -6.38
C ALA A 17 1.15 4.28 -5.77
N PHE A 18 1.68 3.51 -4.81
CA PHE A 18 2.98 3.75 -4.21
C PHE A 18 4.13 3.64 -5.23
N VAL A 19 4.16 2.58 -6.04
CA VAL A 19 5.20 2.45 -7.07
C VAL A 19 5.13 3.58 -8.10
N ALA A 20 3.92 4.00 -8.49
CA ALA A 20 3.74 5.13 -9.40
C ALA A 20 4.18 6.47 -8.80
N SER A 21 4.04 6.66 -7.48
CA SER A 21 4.44 7.90 -6.81
C SER A 21 5.97 8.06 -6.76
N LEU A 22 6.72 6.96 -6.70
CA LEU A 22 8.19 6.97 -6.71
C LEU A 22 8.77 7.54 -8.01
N THR A 23 8.11 7.31 -9.14
CA THR A 23 8.56 7.75 -10.46
C THR A 23 7.94 9.07 -10.90
N ASN A 24 6.99 9.61 -10.14
CA ASN A 24 6.26 10.82 -10.52
C ASN A 24 6.83 12.05 -9.79
N SER A 25 7.76 12.74 -10.46
CA SER A 25 8.44 13.94 -9.94
C SER A 25 7.52 15.16 -9.75
N GLU A 26 6.35 15.17 -10.41
CA GLU A 26 5.35 16.25 -10.29
C GLU A 26 4.39 16.04 -9.11
N LEU A 27 4.48 14.91 -8.42
CA LEU A 27 3.62 14.62 -7.29
C LEU A 27 4.03 15.46 -6.08
N SER A 28 3.11 16.28 -5.56
CA SER A 28 3.33 17.05 -4.34
C SER A 28 3.61 16.15 -3.13
N GLU A 29 4.37 16.68 -2.18
CA GLU A 29 4.75 15.97 -0.95
C GLU A 29 3.53 15.44 -0.18
N GLU A 30 2.50 16.27 0.00
CA GLU A 30 1.24 15.89 0.65
C GLU A 30 0.56 14.67 -0.02
N LYS A 31 0.57 14.61 -1.36
CA LYS A 31 0.02 13.46 -2.10
C LYS A 31 0.89 12.22 -1.93
N ARG A 32 2.21 12.37 -1.84
CA ARG A 32 3.13 11.25 -1.59
C ARG A 32 2.92 10.68 -0.19
N GLU A 33 2.82 11.54 0.83
CA GLU A 33 2.55 11.14 2.21
C GLU A 33 1.23 10.36 2.32
N LYS A 34 0.17 10.85 1.65
CA LYS A 34 -1.11 10.13 1.61
C LYS A 34 -0.99 8.75 0.98
N ILE A 35 -0.30 8.63 -0.16
CA ILE A 35 -0.09 7.33 -0.84
C ILE A 35 0.72 6.37 0.04
N VAL A 36 1.74 6.87 0.74
CA VAL A 36 2.53 6.07 1.68
C VAL A 36 1.67 5.61 2.86
N SER A 37 0.87 6.50 3.45
CA SER A 37 -0.05 6.18 4.53
C SER A 37 -1.07 5.12 4.11
N ASP A 38 -1.69 5.26 2.93
CA ASP A 38 -2.66 4.30 2.39
C ASP A 38 -2.01 2.92 2.16
N TYR A 39 -0.75 2.88 1.70
CA TYR A 39 0.00 1.63 1.52
C TYR A 39 0.34 0.95 2.84
N VAL A 40 0.81 1.71 3.84
CA VAL A 40 1.10 1.18 5.19
C VAL A 40 -0.16 0.67 5.87
N GLN A 41 -1.28 1.38 5.74
CA GLN A 41 -2.54 0.94 6.30
C GLN A 41 -3.04 -0.35 5.62
N ALA A 42 -2.94 -0.44 4.30
CA ALA A 42 -3.29 -1.66 3.58
C ALA A 42 -2.39 -2.85 3.95
N LEU A 43 -1.12 -2.63 4.28
CA LEU A 43 -0.23 -3.65 4.84
C LEU A 43 -0.70 -4.12 6.22
N SER A 44 -1.04 -3.20 7.12
CA SER A 44 -1.53 -3.53 8.46
C SER A 44 -2.83 -4.33 8.41
N ASP A 45 -3.78 -3.94 7.56
CA ASP A 45 -5.06 -4.63 7.42
C ASP A 45 -4.90 -6.08 6.89
N ASP A 46 -3.98 -6.30 5.95
CA ASP A 46 -3.67 -7.63 5.38
C ASP A 46 -2.99 -8.54 6.43
N VAL A 47 -2.16 -7.97 7.31
CA VAL A 47 -1.50 -8.70 8.40
C VAL A 47 -2.49 -9.04 9.52
N VAL A 48 -3.37 -8.11 9.92
CA VAL A 48 -4.36 -8.33 10.99
C VAL A 48 -5.39 -9.39 10.62
N THR A 49 -5.75 -9.51 9.35
CA THR A 49 -6.68 -10.55 8.86
C THR A 49 -6.07 -11.96 8.79
N THR A 50 -4.78 -12.11 9.08
CA THR A 50 -4.04 -13.38 8.97
C THR A 50 -3.83 -14.12 10.32
N ILE A 51 -4.35 -13.59 11.44
CA ILE A 51 -4.27 -14.20 12.80
C ILE A 51 -5.59 -14.90 13.13
#